data_AF-A0A8H7TNQ8-F1
#
_entry.id   AF-A0A8H7TNQ8-F1
#
_cell.length_a   1.000
_cell.length_b   1.000
_cell.length_c   1.000
_cell.angle_alpha   90.00
_cell.angle_beta   90.00
_cell.angle_gamma   90.00
#
_symmetry.space_group_name_H-M   'P 1'
#
loop_
_entity.id
_entity.type
_entity.pdbx_description
1 polymer ?
#
loop_
_entity_poly.entity_id
_entity_poly.type
_entity_poly.pdbx_seq_one_letter_code
_entity_poly.pdbx_strand_id
1 'polypeptide(L)'
;MRAAQKLRDLAMAYGASGKIMVMMISVADIKRRMERSRLHRGTSMSLYPSGVPDEAQALSTRRGRKAKGDVLDSSLGRLEAEIPAPTGNVSIVFTDIKNSTTLWEMYPSAMRSAIKLHNELMRRQLRRIGGYEVKTEGDAFMVSFPTATSALLWCFAVQLGLLDVSWPSEVLGSVSAQQIADKDDNVIFKGLSVRMGIHYGDCVSETDPVTRRMDYFGPMVNKAARISAVADGGQITVSSDFISEIQRCLENYQDVDRSGSTPTPEDAFEDESFANSIRKDLRSLTSQGFEVKEMGEKKLKGLENPEMVYSLYPHALAGRIEYHQAFERREEIGGDKPATLRPGTADELKPEMVWDLWRVSLRLEMLCSTLETVRGPGLQPPETELIERIKARGGEVTEKFLYNFMEHQVSRIETCVSTLAMRHLARGEGTLRELNDLRGPMASILDYFVQQKRELERYKGKYGDLSNSDNGVEELQSEEASDTIFTNDQSSEFEQD
;
A
#
# COMPACT_ATOMS: atom_id res chain seq x y z
N MET A 1 22.91 -3.79 24.20
CA MET A 1 22.84 -2.38 23.73
C MET A 1 22.30 -1.44 24.82
N ARG A 2 21.08 -1.61 25.34
CA ARG A 2 20.51 -0.73 26.40
C ARG A 2 21.39 -0.51 27.64
N ALA A 3 22.10 -1.54 28.12
CA ALA A 3 22.99 -1.42 29.28
C ALA A 3 24.25 -0.56 29.02
N ALA A 4 24.82 -0.64 27.81
CA ALA A 4 25.98 0.18 27.42
C ALA A 4 25.63 1.67 27.33
N GLN A 5 24.40 1.98 26.93
CA GLN A 5 23.90 3.34 26.83
C GLN A 5 23.66 3.95 28.22
N LYS A 6 23.02 3.21 29.15
CA LYS A 6 22.87 3.65 30.54
C LYS A 6 24.21 3.93 31.25
N LEU A 7 25.23 3.11 31.01
CA LEU A 7 26.57 3.32 31.59
C LEU A 7 27.26 4.56 31.03
N ARG A 8 27.06 4.85 29.74
CA ARG A 8 27.55 6.08 29.12
C ARG A 8 26.88 7.31 29.70
N ASP A 9 25.57 7.26 29.85
CA ASP A 9 24.78 8.37 30.41
C ASP A 9 25.16 8.65 31.87
N LEU A 10 25.41 7.60 32.66
CA LEU A 10 25.95 7.75 34.02
C LEU A 10 27.34 8.38 34.02
N ALA A 11 28.24 7.93 33.13
CA ALA A 11 29.60 8.48 33.06
C ALA A 11 29.61 9.98 32.69
N MET A 12 28.71 10.42 31.81
CA MET A 12 28.52 11.84 31.49
C MET A 12 27.98 12.62 32.70
N ALA A 13 27.05 12.04 33.47
CA ALA A 13 26.49 12.67 34.66
C ALA A 13 27.53 12.88 35.78
N TYR A 14 28.55 12.04 35.87
CA TYR A 14 29.68 12.18 36.80
C TYR A 14 30.84 13.06 36.26
N GLY A 15 30.58 13.84 35.21
CA GLY A 15 31.47 14.93 34.76
C GLY A 15 32.55 14.51 33.75
N ALA A 16 32.45 13.34 33.15
CA ALA A 16 33.37 12.94 32.09
C ALA A 16 33.04 13.67 30.78
N SER A 17 33.91 14.59 30.35
CA SER A 17 33.72 15.47 29.18
C SER A 17 34.45 15.01 27.90
N GLY A 18 35.14 13.86 27.94
CA GLY A 18 35.91 13.31 26.81
C GLY A 18 35.13 12.34 25.91
N LYS A 19 35.75 11.88 24.81
CA LYS A 19 35.22 10.78 23.97
C LYS A 19 35.29 9.45 24.74
N ILE A 20 34.20 9.04 25.38
CA ILE A 20 34.12 7.80 26.17
C ILE A 20 33.69 6.63 25.28
N MET A 21 34.49 5.56 25.24
CA MET A 21 34.14 4.30 24.59
C MET A 21 33.78 3.26 25.67
N VAL A 22 32.52 2.79 25.67
CA VAL A 22 32.05 1.74 26.60
C VAL A 22 32.00 0.41 25.86
N MET A 23 32.93 -0.49 26.17
CA MET A 23 32.98 -1.85 25.62
C MET A 23 32.35 -2.84 26.60
N MET A 24 31.25 -3.48 26.19
CA MET A 24 30.59 -4.52 26.99
C MET A 24 30.99 -5.89 26.45
N ILE A 25 31.74 -6.65 27.23
CA ILE A 25 32.16 -8.01 26.87
C ILE A 25 31.19 -8.99 27.53
N SER A 26 30.45 -9.74 26.72
CA SER A 26 29.62 -10.86 27.18
C SER A 26 30.51 -12.10 27.40
N VAL A 27 30.54 -12.61 28.63
CA VAL A 27 31.33 -13.81 28.98
C VAL A 27 30.73 -15.09 28.38
N ALA A 28 29.54 -15.03 27.78
CA ALA A 28 28.92 -16.18 27.11
C ALA A 28 29.69 -16.65 25.86
N ASP A 29 30.40 -15.75 25.16
CA ASP A 29 31.10 -16.08 23.90
C ASP A 29 32.52 -16.62 24.11
N ILE A 30 33.12 -16.39 25.29
CA ILE A 30 34.46 -16.90 25.62
C ILE A 30 34.46 -18.44 25.74
N LYS A 31 33.37 -19.04 26.24
CA LYS A 31 33.22 -20.51 26.27
C LYS A 31 33.13 -21.11 24.86
N ARG A 32 32.39 -20.47 23.95
CA ARG A 32 32.22 -20.92 22.55
C ARG A 32 33.49 -20.82 21.70
N ARG A 33 34.41 -19.92 22.06
CA ARG A 33 35.71 -19.76 21.40
C ARG A 33 36.72 -20.82 21.88
N MET A 34 36.65 -21.23 23.15
CA MET A 34 37.51 -22.27 23.72
C MET A 34 37.14 -23.68 23.24
N GLU A 35 35.86 -23.92 22.91
CA GLU A 35 35.41 -25.17 22.26
C GLU A 35 35.88 -25.28 20.80
N ARG A 36 35.94 -24.16 20.06
CA ARG A 36 36.42 -24.15 18.65
C ARG A 36 37.94 -24.23 18.53
N SER A 37 38.71 -23.70 19.49
CA SER A 37 40.18 -23.76 19.43
C SER A 37 40.77 -25.13 19.76
N ARG A 38 39.98 -26.06 20.33
CA ARG A 38 40.40 -27.46 20.57
C ARG A 38 40.29 -28.36 19.33
N LEU A 39 39.63 -27.89 18.27
CA LEU A 39 39.36 -28.69 17.06
C LEU A 39 40.42 -28.53 15.96
N HIS A 40 41.39 -27.62 16.09
CA HIS A 40 42.43 -27.40 15.06
C HIS A 40 43.84 -27.42 15.68
N ARG A 41 44.26 -28.59 16.16
CA ARG A 41 45.68 -28.90 16.36
C ARG A 41 46.01 -30.24 15.69
N GLY A 42 46.61 -30.10 14.50
CA GLY A 42 47.41 -31.03 13.70
C GLY A 42 47.34 -32.54 13.94
N THR A 43 47.06 -33.26 12.86
CA THR A 43 47.57 -34.62 12.63
C THR A 43 48.33 -34.66 11.32
N SER A 44 49.65 -34.60 11.43
CA SER A 44 50.60 -35.09 10.44
C SER A 44 50.82 -36.60 10.65
N MET A 45 50.80 -37.35 9.54
CA MET A 45 51.55 -38.58 9.24
C MET A 45 51.67 -39.67 10.33
N SER A 46 51.05 -40.84 10.10
CA SER A 46 51.71 -42.13 10.34
C SER A 46 51.07 -43.29 9.56
N LEU A 47 51.89 -44.31 9.32
CA LEU A 47 51.78 -45.42 8.38
C LEU A 47 51.27 -46.73 9.04
N TYR A 48 50.54 -47.54 8.27
CA TYR A 48 50.36 -49.01 8.36
C TYR A 48 49.26 -49.60 9.32
N PRO A 49 48.74 -50.83 9.05
CA PRO A 49 47.31 -51.10 8.83
C PRO A 49 46.78 -52.33 9.61
N SER A 50 45.47 -52.59 9.50
CA SER A 50 44.82 -53.93 9.48
C SER A 50 43.55 -54.00 10.32
N GLY A 51 42.53 -54.68 9.78
CA GLY A 51 41.83 -55.72 10.52
C GLY A 51 40.34 -55.50 10.87
N VAL A 52 39.48 -55.88 9.92
CA VAL A 52 38.14 -56.54 10.06
C VAL A 52 36.96 -55.79 10.76
N PRO A 53 35.70 -56.08 10.35
CA PRO A 53 34.51 -55.25 10.56
C PRO A 53 33.60 -55.76 11.69
N ASP A 54 32.73 -54.92 12.25
CA ASP A 54 31.39 -55.38 12.65
C ASP A 54 30.39 -54.24 12.91
N GLU A 55 29.12 -54.61 12.76
CA GLU A 55 27.89 -53.85 12.79
C GLU A 55 27.51 -53.22 14.15
N ALA A 56 26.53 -52.31 14.05
CA ALA A 56 25.52 -51.97 15.04
C ALA A 56 25.95 -51.18 16.30
N GLN A 57 25.77 -49.85 16.25
CA GLN A 57 25.04 -49.16 17.32
C GLN A 57 24.44 -47.83 16.86
N ALA A 58 23.16 -47.89 16.52
CA ALA A 58 22.27 -46.75 16.51
C ALA A 58 22.11 -46.24 17.95
N LEU A 59 22.56 -45.02 18.24
CA LEU A 59 22.08 -44.25 19.39
C LEU A 59 21.77 -42.81 18.97
N SER A 60 20.48 -42.62 18.76
CA SER A 60 19.72 -41.37 18.75
C SER A 60 20.26 -40.34 19.77
N THR A 61 20.93 -39.30 19.29
CA THR A 61 21.18 -38.09 20.07
C THR A 61 20.00 -37.14 19.93
N ARG A 62 19.18 -37.14 20.99
CA ARG A 62 18.04 -36.24 21.24
C ARG A 62 18.29 -34.80 20.77
N ARG A 63 17.49 -34.35 19.80
CA ARG A 63 17.34 -32.95 19.42
C ARG A 63 16.64 -32.18 20.54
N GLY A 64 17.28 -31.09 20.99
CA GLY A 64 16.72 -30.15 21.94
C GLY A 64 15.42 -29.54 21.42
N ARG A 65 14.36 -29.69 22.22
CA ARG A 65 13.01 -29.19 21.98
C ARG A 65 13.00 -27.67 22.16
N LYS A 66 12.89 -26.90 21.07
CA LYS A 66 12.65 -25.44 21.10
C LYS A 66 11.16 -25.13 21.15
N ALA A 67 10.85 -24.02 21.80
CA ALA A 67 9.52 -23.60 22.23
C ALA A 67 8.52 -23.47 21.07
N LYS A 68 7.30 -23.94 21.35
CA LYS A 68 6.11 -23.93 20.52
C LYS A 68 5.58 -22.49 20.43
N GLY A 69 5.62 -21.88 19.25
CA GLY A 69 5.10 -20.54 19.03
C GLY A 69 5.53 -19.90 17.72
N ASP A 70 5.34 -20.60 16.60
CA ASP A 70 4.88 -20.05 15.31
C ASP A 70 4.86 -21.20 14.30
N VAL A 71 3.77 -21.36 13.57
CA VAL A 71 3.67 -22.34 12.47
C VAL A 71 4.42 -21.75 11.27
N LEU A 72 5.75 -21.68 11.35
CA LEU A 72 6.57 -21.40 10.19
C LEU A 72 6.72 -22.71 9.40
N ASP A 73 6.36 -22.62 8.11
CA ASP A 73 6.44 -23.69 7.12
C ASP A 73 7.76 -24.46 7.26
N SER A 74 7.66 -25.77 7.51
CA SER A 74 8.82 -26.66 7.73
C SER A 74 9.78 -26.71 6.53
N SER A 75 9.31 -26.26 5.36
CA SER A 75 10.11 -26.05 4.15
C SER A 75 11.12 -24.90 4.30
N LEU A 76 10.74 -23.80 4.95
CA LEU A 76 11.57 -22.59 5.08
C LEU A 76 12.71 -22.74 6.09
N GLY A 77 12.57 -23.62 7.09
CA GLY A 77 13.59 -23.86 8.11
C GLY A 77 14.79 -24.68 7.64
N ARG A 78 14.75 -25.22 6.40
CA ARG A 78 15.84 -26.02 5.80
C ARG A 78 16.71 -25.23 4.82
N LEU A 79 16.31 -24.03 4.43
CA LEU A 79 17.07 -23.16 3.54
C LEU A 79 18.13 -22.40 4.36
N GLU A 80 19.37 -22.35 3.88
CA GLU A 80 20.43 -21.56 4.51
C GLU A 80 20.03 -20.08 4.58
N ALA A 81 20.52 -19.38 5.60
CA ALA A 81 20.01 -18.05 5.97
C ALA A 81 20.28 -16.95 4.92
N GLU A 82 21.27 -17.14 4.04
CA GLU A 82 21.64 -16.21 2.97
C GLU A 82 21.96 -17.00 1.69
N ILE A 83 21.21 -16.72 0.62
CA ILE A 83 21.46 -17.25 -0.72
C ILE A 83 22.71 -16.52 -1.27
N PRO A 84 23.69 -17.23 -1.85
CA PRO A 84 24.87 -16.58 -2.42
C PRO A 84 24.47 -15.63 -3.56
N ALA A 85 25.14 -14.49 -3.65
CA ALA A 85 24.87 -13.52 -4.70
C ALA A 85 25.33 -14.10 -6.06
N PRO A 86 24.46 -14.13 -7.09
CA PRO A 86 24.84 -14.61 -8.42
C PRO A 86 25.84 -13.66 -9.08
N THR A 87 26.72 -14.19 -9.93
CA THR A 87 27.75 -13.43 -10.66
C THR A 87 27.72 -13.77 -12.15
N GLY A 88 28.19 -12.86 -13.01
CA GLY A 88 28.16 -13.02 -14.46
C GLY A 88 26.82 -12.59 -15.05
N ASN A 89 26.26 -13.42 -15.93
CA ASN A 89 24.92 -13.21 -16.45
C ASN A 89 23.87 -13.43 -15.36
N VAL A 90 23.14 -12.38 -15.01
CA VAL A 90 22.12 -12.42 -13.97
C VAL A 90 20.83 -11.80 -14.47
N SER A 91 19.71 -12.22 -13.88
CA SER A 91 18.44 -11.53 -14.03
C SER A 91 18.23 -10.56 -12.88
N ILE A 92 18.08 -9.29 -13.20
CA ILE A 92 17.75 -8.25 -12.23
C ILE A 92 16.25 -7.97 -12.32
N VAL A 93 15.57 -8.02 -11.18
CA VAL A 93 14.18 -7.61 -11.05
C VAL A 93 14.11 -6.37 -10.17
N PHE A 94 13.47 -5.33 -10.69
CA PHE A 94 13.01 -4.20 -9.91
C PHE A 94 11.52 -4.34 -9.65
N THR A 95 11.10 -4.01 -8.43
CA THR A 95 9.69 -3.93 -8.08
C THR A 95 9.39 -2.61 -7.41
N ASP A 96 8.15 -2.16 -7.53
CA ASP A 96 7.67 -0.94 -6.88
C ASP A 96 6.16 -1.00 -6.69
N ILE A 97 5.59 -0.28 -5.72
CA ILE A 97 4.15 -0.30 -5.46
C ILE A 97 3.49 0.89 -6.16
N LYS A 98 2.47 0.63 -6.97
CA LYS A 98 1.70 1.68 -7.66
C LYS A 98 1.02 2.59 -6.64
N ASN A 99 1.14 3.90 -6.83
CA ASN A 99 0.51 4.95 -6.01
C ASN A 99 0.84 4.86 -4.50
N SER A 100 2.03 4.36 -4.16
CA SER A 100 2.42 4.17 -2.75
C SER A 100 2.50 5.48 -1.97
N THR A 101 2.97 6.57 -2.56
CA THR A 101 2.99 7.91 -1.94
C THR A 101 1.59 8.34 -1.49
N THR A 102 0.59 8.21 -2.36
CA THR A 102 -0.79 8.57 -2.05
C THR A 102 -1.36 7.68 -0.93
N LEU A 103 -1.05 6.38 -0.94
CA LEU A 103 -1.46 5.47 0.14
C LEU A 103 -0.79 5.79 1.48
N TRP A 104 0.46 6.25 1.46
CA TRP A 104 1.18 6.71 2.65
C TRP A 104 0.60 7.99 3.23
N GLU A 105 0.19 8.93 2.39
CA GLU A 105 -0.42 10.20 2.79
C GLU A 105 -1.82 9.99 3.38
N MET A 106 -2.66 9.18 2.73
CA MET A 106 -4.04 8.95 3.17
C MET A 106 -4.16 7.95 4.33
N TYR A 107 -3.36 6.87 4.33
CA TYR A 107 -3.50 5.75 5.27
C TYR A 107 -2.17 5.35 5.94
N PRO A 108 -1.48 6.25 6.66
CA PRO A 108 -0.12 6.00 7.15
C PRO A 108 0.00 4.83 8.15
N SER A 109 -1.01 4.60 8.99
CA SER A 109 -1.02 3.50 9.96
C SER A 109 -1.24 2.14 9.29
N ALA A 110 -2.21 2.08 8.37
CA ALA A 110 -2.55 0.87 7.63
C ALA A 110 -1.45 0.51 6.61
N MET A 111 -0.87 1.49 5.93
CA MET A 111 0.23 1.31 4.98
C MET A 111 1.48 0.74 5.64
N ARG A 112 1.81 1.15 6.88
CA ARG A 112 2.91 0.56 7.65
C ARG A 112 2.72 -0.94 7.88
N SER A 113 1.50 -1.36 8.19
CA SER A 113 1.15 -2.77 8.38
C SER A 113 1.14 -3.52 7.05
N ALA A 114 0.59 -2.92 6.00
CA ALA A 114 0.54 -3.50 4.66
C ALA A 114 1.95 -3.73 4.07
N ILE A 115 2.87 -2.76 4.19
CA ILE A 115 4.26 -2.93 3.73
C ILE A 115 4.97 -4.06 4.47
N LYS A 116 4.68 -4.26 5.76
CA LYS A 116 5.26 -5.39 6.49
C LYS A 116 4.82 -6.73 5.88
N LEU A 117 3.53 -6.87 5.56
CA LEU A 117 2.97 -8.07 4.91
C LEU A 117 3.53 -8.25 3.49
N HIS A 118 3.63 -7.16 2.72
CA HIS A 118 4.26 -7.14 1.41
C HIS A 118 5.71 -7.64 1.48
N ASN A 119 6.54 -7.02 2.31
CA ASN A 119 7.96 -7.38 2.47
C ASN A 119 8.15 -8.83 2.93
N GLU A 120 7.26 -9.33 3.79
CA GLU A 120 7.28 -10.72 4.25
C GLU A 120 7.00 -11.69 3.10
N LEU A 121 5.97 -11.42 2.28
CA LEU A 121 5.65 -12.23 1.10
C LEU A 121 6.81 -12.23 0.10
N MET A 122 7.35 -11.05 -0.23
CA MET A 122 8.45 -10.88 -1.18
C MET A 122 9.66 -11.73 -0.78
N ARG A 123 10.11 -11.57 0.47
CA ARG A 123 11.26 -12.32 1.02
C ARG A 123 10.99 -13.81 1.16
N ARG A 124 9.75 -14.21 1.48
CA ARG A 124 9.36 -15.62 1.56
C ARG A 124 9.47 -16.29 0.20
N GLN A 125 8.93 -15.67 -0.86
CA GLN A 125 9.04 -16.23 -2.21
C GLN A 125 10.48 -16.19 -2.72
N LEU A 126 11.23 -15.15 -2.37
CA LEU A 126 12.63 -15.00 -2.77
C LEU A 126 13.48 -16.16 -2.26
N ARG A 127 13.30 -16.52 -0.98
CA ARG A 127 13.97 -17.68 -0.36
C ARG A 127 13.58 -19.01 -0.98
N ARG A 128 12.30 -19.20 -1.33
CA ARG A 128 11.80 -20.46 -1.91
C ARG A 128 12.38 -20.75 -3.28
N ILE A 129 12.63 -19.70 -4.06
CA ILE A 129 13.05 -19.81 -5.45
C ILE A 129 14.58 -19.72 -5.58
N GLY A 130 15.26 -19.10 -4.61
CA GLY A 130 16.72 -18.99 -4.62
C GLY A 130 17.21 -17.66 -5.20
N GLY A 131 16.46 -16.57 -4.99
CA GLY A 131 16.90 -15.22 -5.37
C GLY A 131 17.68 -14.50 -4.26
N TYR A 132 18.48 -13.52 -4.65
CA TYR A 132 19.27 -12.70 -3.75
C TYR A 132 18.66 -11.29 -3.62
N GLU A 133 18.47 -10.83 -2.38
CA GLU A 133 18.00 -9.46 -2.08
C GLU A 133 19.19 -8.51 -2.08
N VAL A 134 19.30 -7.68 -3.11
CA VAL A 134 20.39 -6.70 -3.25
C VAL A 134 20.17 -5.56 -2.27
N LYS A 135 19.06 -4.85 -2.45
CA LYS A 135 18.66 -3.70 -1.63
C LYS A 135 17.15 -3.45 -1.71
N THR A 136 16.67 -2.70 -0.73
CA THR A 136 15.28 -2.22 -0.65
C THR A 136 15.32 -0.72 -0.47
N GLU A 137 14.59 0.01 -1.31
CA GLU A 137 14.44 1.47 -1.25
C GLU A 137 12.97 1.79 -0.95
N GLY A 138 12.65 1.98 0.33
CA GLY A 138 11.26 2.18 0.76
C GLY A 138 10.42 0.91 0.56
N ASP A 139 9.53 0.96 -0.42
CA ASP A 139 8.65 -0.12 -0.89
C ASP A 139 9.13 -0.79 -2.19
N ALA A 140 10.22 -0.29 -2.79
CA ALA A 140 10.84 -0.88 -3.96
C ALA A 140 11.90 -1.93 -3.59
N PHE A 141 11.93 -3.05 -4.32
CA PHE A 141 12.96 -4.08 -4.18
C PHE A 141 13.84 -4.14 -5.43
N MET A 142 15.13 -4.31 -5.20
CA MET A 142 16.07 -4.79 -6.20
C MET A 142 16.52 -6.19 -5.80
N VAL A 143 16.18 -7.17 -6.63
CA VAL A 143 16.56 -8.57 -6.42
C VAL A 143 17.28 -9.12 -7.64
N SER A 144 18.20 -10.05 -7.42
CA SER A 144 18.94 -10.72 -8.49
C SER A 144 18.72 -12.23 -8.46
N PHE A 145 18.75 -12.83 -9.65
CA PHE A 145 18.58 -14.26 -9.84
C PHE A 145 19.67 -14.81 -10.76
N PRO A 146 20.11 -16.05 -10.52
CA PRO A 146 21.09 -16.71 -11.38
C PRO A 146 20.52 -17.03 -12.78
N THR A 147 19.21 -17.27 -12.91
CA THR A 147 18.56 -17.66 -14.18
C THR A 147 17.38 -16.75 -14.51
N ALA A 148 17.08 -16.58 -15.80
CA ALA A 148 15.87 -15.89 -16.25
C ALA A 148 14.59 -16.61 -15.82
N THR A 149 14.59 -17.94 -15.82
CA THR A 149 13.43 -18.75 -15.44
C THR A 149 13.06 -18.58 -13.96
N SER A 150 14.06 -18.53 -13.07
CA SER A 150 13.83 -18.34 -11.63
C SER A 150 13.29 -16.93 -11.33
N ALA A 151 13.81 -15.90 -12.01
CA ALA A 151 13.28 -14.54 -11.90
C ALA A 151 11.81 -14.46 -12.30
N LEU A 152 11.44 -15.04 -13.44
CA LEU A 152 10.06 -15.06 -13.91
C LEU A 152 9.13 -15.82 -12.96
N LEU A 153 9.57 -17.00 -12.50
CA LEU A 153 8.83 -17.82 -11.54
C LEU A 153 8.58 -17.06 -10.23
N TRP A 154 9.57 -16.27 -9.77
CA TRP A 154 9.42 -15.44 -8.58
C TRP A 154 8.41 -14.33 -8.77
N CYS A 155 8.46 -13.62 -9.90
CA CYS A 155 7.47 -12.60 -10.22
C CYS A 155 6.05 -13.18 -10.23
N PHE A 156 5.84 -14.35 -10.84
CA PHE A 156 4.52 -15.01 -10.84
C PHE A 156 4.09 -15.44 -9.44
N ALA A 157 4.97 -16.05 -8.65
CA ALA A 157 4.67 -16.49 -7.30
C ALA A 157 4.33 -15.31 -6.36
N VAL A 158 4.98 -14.17 -6.54
CA VAL A 158 4.65 -12.94 -5.81
C VAL A 158 3.32 -12.38 -6.26
N GLN A 159 3.09 -12.20 -7.56
CA GLN A 159 1.84 -11.62 -8.08
C GLN A 159 0.61 -12.42 -7.66
N LEU A 160 0.69 -13.74 -7.67
CA LEU A 160 -0.35 -14.61 -7.12
C LEU A 160 -0.45 -14.50 -5.60
N GLY A 161 0.68 -14.56 -4.90
CA GLY A 161 0.69 -14.51 -3.45
C GLY A 161 0.13 -13.21 -2.86
N LEU A 162 0.20 -12.08 -3.59
CA LEU A 162 -0.38 -10.80 -3.16
C LEU A 162 -1.92 -10.87 -3.04
N LEU A 163 -2.58 -11.75 -3.79
CA LEU A 163 -4.03 -11.94 -3.72
C LEU A 163 -4.47 -12.70 -2.47
N ASP A 164 -3.58 -13.54 -1.92
CA ASP A 164 -3.86 -14.33 -0.72
C ASP A 164 -3.56 -13.58 0.58
N VAL A 165 -2.85 -12.45 0.51
CA VAL A 165 -2.51 -11.66 1.70
C VAL A 165 -3.78 -11.06 2.33
N SER A 166 -3.85 -11.16 3.65
CA SER A 166 -4.88 -10.52 4.47
C SER A 166 -4.55 -9.03 4.69
N TRP A 167 -4.79 -8.22 3.66
CA TRP A 167 -4.55 -6.78 3.71
C TRP A 167 -5.45 -6.08 4.76
N PRO A 168 -4.97 -5.00 5.40
CA PRO A 168 -5.82 -4.17 6.27
C PRO A 168 -7.04 -3.61 5.53
N SER A 169 -8.20 -3.58 6.19
CA SER A 169 -9.47 -3.12 5.60
C SER A 169 -9.40 -1.68 5.09
N GLU A 170 -8.61 -0.82 5.74
CA GLU A 170 -8.44 0.58 5.35
C GLU A 170 -7.70 0.70 4.00
N VAL A 171 -6.75 -0.19 3.72
CA VAL A 171 -6.06 -0.24 2.43
C VAL A 171 -7.00 -0.78 1.36
N LEU A 172 -7.80 -1.81 1.68
CA LEU A 172 -8.80 -2.36 0.76
C LEU A 172 -9.92 -1.36 0.41
N GLY A 173 -10.22 -0.41 1.30
CA GLY A 173 -11.17 0.68 1.04
C GLY A 173 -10.65 1.75 0.09
N SER A 174 -9.35 1.75 -0.24
CA SER A 174 -8.77 2.69 -1.20
C SER A 174 -9.09 2.30 -2.64
N VAL A 175 -9.43 3.28 -3.48
CA VAL A 175 -9.69 3.08 -4.92
C VAL A 175 -8.52 2.39 -5.63
N SER A 176 -7.28 2.62 -5.17
CA SER A 176 -6.07 2.02 -5.78
C SER A 176 -5.77 0.59 -5.30
N ALA A 177 -6.40 0.11 -4.23
CA ALA A 177 -6.08 -1.17 -3.59
C ALA A 177 -7.32 -2.04 -3.29
N GLN A 178 -8.47 -1.66 -3.83
CA GLN A 178 -9.70 -2.44 -3.78
C GLN A 178 -9.57 -3.77 -4.52
N GLN A 179 -10.46 -4.69 -4.18
CA GLN A 179 -10.56 -5.96 -4.87
C GLN A 179 -11.22 -5.76 -6.24
N ILE A 180 -10.58 -6.26 -7.30
CA ILE A 180 -11.11 -6.21 -8.67
C ILE A 180 -11.17 -7.64 -9.19
N ALA A 181 -12.32 -8.02 -9.71
CA ALA A 181 -12.55 -9.29 -10.37
C ALA A 181 -12.67 -9.10 -11.89
N ASP A 182 -12.32 -10.14 -12.63
CA ASP A 182 -12.52 -10.23 -14.08
C ASP A 182 -13.98 -10.58 -14.42
N LYS A 183 -14.32 -10.63 -15.72
CA LYS A 183 -15.63 -11.02 -16.27
C LYS A 183 -16.11 -12.38 -15.75
N ASP A 184 -15.18 -13.28 -15.46
CA ASP A 184 -15.44 -14.63 -14.94
C ASP A 184 -15.51 -14.67 -13.40
N ASP A 185 -15.61 -13.52 -12.72
CA ASP A 185 -15.62 -13.36 -11.26
C ASP A 185 -14.32 -13.83 -10.56
N ASN A 186 -13.25 -13.98 -11.32
CA ASN A 186 -11.92 -14.32 -10.81
C ASN A 186 -11.24 -13.07 -10.26
N VAL A 187 -10.74 -13.13 -9.02
CA VAL A 187 -10.04 -12.00 -8.39
C VAL A 187 -8.69 -11.77 -9.05
N ILE A 188 -8.54 -10.64 -9.74
CA ILE A 188 -7.32 -10.27 -10.45
C ILE A 188 -6.48 -9.23 -9.70
N PHE A 189 -7.10 -8.41 -8.84
CA PHE A 189 -6.40 -7.47 -7.95
C PHE A 189 -6.98 -7.51 -6.55
N LYS A 190 -6.10 -7.34 -5.55
CA LYS A 190 -6.48 -7.21 -4.14
C LYS A 190 -5.31 -6.60 -3.36
N GLY A 191 -5.55 -5.48 -2.69
CA GLY A 191 -4.53 -4.80 -1.88
C GLY A 191 -3.47 -4.09 -2.72
N LEU A 192 -2.23 -4.11 -2.26
CA LEU A 192 -1.14 -3.34 -2.87
C LEU A 192 -0.77 -3.89 -4.26
N SER A 193 -0.89 -3.05 -5.28
CA SER A 193 -0.56 -3.40 -6.66
C SER A 193 0.92 -3.15 -6.94
N VAL A 194 1.66 -4.23 -7.23
CA VAL A 194 3.12 -4.19 -7.40
C VAL A 194 3.46 -4.26 -8.88
N ARG A 195 4.20 -3.28 -9.39
CA ARG A 195 4.79 -3.33 -10.73
C ARG A 195 6.16 -4.01 -10.67
N MET A 196 6.52 -4.75 -11.70
CA MET A 196 7.78 -5.49 -11.77
C MET A 196 8.41 -5.33 -13.14
N GLY A 197 9.73 -5.12 -13.19
CA GLY A 197 10.51 -5.10 -14.42
C GLY A 197 11.69 -6.04 -14.35
N ILE A 198 11.90 -6.84 -15.39
CA ILE A 198 13.00 -7.81 -15.46
C ILE A 198 13.89 -7.54 -16.66
N HIS A 199 15.19 -7.64 -16.45
CA HIS A 199 16.18 -7.67 -17.52
C HIS A 199 17.22 -8.76 -17.24
N TYR A 200 17.74 -9.39 -18.28
CA TYR A 200 18.81 -10.40 -18.20
C TYR A 200 20.02 -9.93 -18.99
N GLY A 201 21.20 -10.00 -18.38
CA GLY A 201 22.44 -9.59 -18.99
C GLY A 201 23.64 -9.75 -18.06
N ASP A 202 24.83 -9.52 -18.60
CA ASP A 202 26.06 -9.45 -17.82
C ASP A 202 26.09 -8.16 -17.00
N CYS A 203 26.59 -8.22 -15.76
CA CYS A 203 26.60 -7.10 -14.82
C CYS A 203 27.91 -6.99 -14.04
N VAL A 204 28.28 -5.76 -13.66
CA VAL A 204 29.43 -5.56 -12.80
C VAL A 204 29.00 -5.83 -11.36
N SER A 205 29.47 -6.96 -10.82
CA SER A 205 29.18 -7.40 -9.46
C SER A 205 30.30 -6.92 -8.53
N GLU A 206 29.98 -6.03 -7.58
CA GLU A 206 30.94 -5.53 -6.60
C GLU A 206 30.40 -5.72 -5.18
N THR A 207 31.29 -6.03 -4.23
CA THR A 207 30.91 -6.12 -2.82
C THR A 207 31.08 -4.77 -2.15
N ASP A 208 30.00 -4.25 -1.57
CA ASP A 208 30.02 -2.98 -0.84
C ASP A 208 30.93 -3.11 0.41
N PRO A 209 31.94 -2.23 0.57
CA PRO A 209 32.89 -2.30 1.68
C PRO A 209 32.24 -2.12 3.06
N VAL A 210 31.08 -1.46 3.15
CA VAL A 210 30.37 -1.18 4.41
C VAL A 210 29.40 -2.30 4.73
N THR A 211 28.49 -2.61 3.82
CA THR A 211 27.43 -3.62 4.07
C THR A 211 27.92 -5.05 3.88
N ARG A 212 29.05 -5.26 3.19
CA ARG A 212 29.60 -6.56 2.77
C ARG A 212 28.62 -7.39 1.94
N ARG A 213 27.64 -6.73 1.33
CA ARG A 213 26.67 -7.33 0.41
C ARG A 213 27.12 -7.07 -1.01
N MET A 214 26.78 -7.99 -1.91
CA MET A 214 26.96 -7.78 -3.34
C MET A 214 25.96 -6.72 -3.81
N ASP A 215 26.46 -5.75 -4.57
CA ASP A 215 25.69 -4.78 -5.33
C ASP A 215 26.03 -4.94 -6.82
N TYR A 216 25.10 -4.51 -7.68
CA TYR A 216 25.23 -4.64 -9.12
C TYR A 216 25.21 -3.28 -9.78
N PHE A 217 26.12 -3.07 -10.72
CA PHE A 217 26.30 -1.80 -11.42
C PHE A 217 26.35 -2.00 -12.93
N GLY A 218 26.04 -0.92 -13.64
CA GLY A 218 26.20 -0.80 -15.08
C GLY A 218 24.90 -0.54 -15.83
N PRO A 219 24.96 -0.43 -17.17
CA PRO A 219 23.82 -0.11 -18.01
C PRO A 219 22.66 -1.10 -17.89
N MET A 220 22.96 -2.39 -17.64
CA MET A 220 21.95 -3.45 -17.47
C MET A 220 21.03 -3.22 -16.26
N VAL A 221 21.58 -2.74 -15.14
CA VAL A 221 20.80 -2.44 -13.93
C VAL A 221 19.89 -1.23 -14.17
N ASN A 222 20.45 -0.19 -14.80
CA ASN A 222 19.68 0.99 -15.18
C ASN A 222 18.53 0.63 -16.12
N LYS A 223 18.80 -0.23 -17.11
CA LYS A 223 17.81 -0.74 -18.05
C LYS A 223 16.69 -1.50 -17.33
N ALA A 224 17.02 -2.42 -16.42
CA ALA A 224 16.03 -3.16 -15.61
C ALA A 224 15.11 -2.20 -14.82
N ALA A 225 15.69 -1.17 -14.19
CA ALA A 225 14.93 -0.17 -13.45
C ALA A 225 13.99 0.64 -14.36
N ARG A 226 14.42 0.97 -15.58
CA ARG A 226 13.58 1.67 -16.56
C ARG A 226 12.46 0.80 -17.12
N ILE A 227 12.72 -0.48 -17.34
CA ILE A 227 11.67 -1.44 -17.75
C ILE A 227 10.60 -1.55 -16.67
N SER A 228 10.99 -1.63 -15.39
CA SER A 228 10.04 -1.62 -14.27
C SER A 228 9.25 -0.32 -14.16
N ALA A 229 9.82 0.82 -14.57
CA ALA A 229 9.15 2.10 -14.51
C ALA A 229 8.04 2.25 -15.56
N VAL A 230 8.07 1.46 -16.65
CA VAL A 230 7.01 1.42 -17.68
C VAL A 230 5.85 0.51 -17.26
N ALA A 231 6.08 -0.43 -16.34
CA ALA A 231 5.04 -1.32 -15.86
C ALA A 231 3.99 -0.59 -15.04
N ASP A 232 2.74 -0.96 -15.25
CA ASP A 232 1.65 -0.61 -14.35
C ASP A 232 1.56 -1.57 -13.14
N GLY A 233 0.79 -1.20 -12.13
CA GLY A 233 0.58 -2.02 -10.94
C GLY A 233 0.00 -3.40 -11.29
N GLY A 234 0.66 -4.47 -10.85
CA GLY A 234 0.29 -5.85 -11.16
C GLY A 234 0.77 -6.35 -12.53
N GLN A 235 1.53 -5.55 -13.27
CA GLN A 235 2.16 -5.90 -14.53
C GLN A 235 3.61 -6.34 -14.31
N ILE A 236 4.06 -7.34 -15.10
CA ILE A 236 5.45 -7.76 -15.17
C ILE A 236 5.95 -7.41 -16.57
N THR A 237 6.82 -6.41 -16.69
CA THR A 237 7.46 -6.03 -17.94
C THR A 237 8.85 -6.61 -18.05
N VAL A 238 9.27 -6.95 -19.26
CA VAL A 238 10.61 -7.49 -19.53
C VAL A 238 11.21 -6.92 -20.81
N SER A 239 12.54 -6.94 -20.90
CA SER A 239 13.27 -6.59 -22.13
C SER A 239 13.16 -7.67 -23.20
N SER A 240 13.48 -7.30 -24.44
CA SER A 240 13.74 -8.25 -25.54
C SER A 240 14.79 -9.29 -25.16
N ASP A 241 15.89 -8.86 -24.53
CA ASP A 241 17.00 -9.76 -24.16
C ASP A 241 16.55 -10.86 -23.20
N PHE A 242 15.60 -10.54 -22.31
CA PHE A 242 15.02 -11.50 -21.37
C PHE A 242 14.09 -12.48 -22.08
N ILE A 243 13.27 -12.01 -23.02
CA ILE A 243 12.40 -12.89 -23.83
C ILE A 243 13.22 -13.88 -24.64
N SER A 244 14.28 -13.41 -25.32
CA SER A 244 15.16 -14.28 -26.11
C SER A 244 15.80 -15.37 -25.24
N GLU A 245 16.20 -15.03 -24.01
CA GLU A 245 16.75 -16.01 -23.07
C GLU A 245 15.70 -17.05 -22.63
N ILE A 246 14.48 -16.62 -22.32
CA ILE A 246 13.39 -17.53 -21.94
C ILE A 246 13.02 -18.45 -23.11
N GLN A 247 12.96 -17.93 -24.34
CA GLN A 247 12.72 -18.73 -25.55
C GLN A 247 13.81 -19.77 -25.75
N ARG A 248 15.08 -19.37 -25.64
CA ARG A 248 16.23 -20.30 -25.70
C ARG A 248 16.14 -21.40 -24.64
N CYS A 249 15.77 -21.05 -23.41
CA CYS A 249 15.57 -22.02 -22.34
C CYS A 249 14.43 -23.02 -22.64
N LEU A 250 13.32 -22.53 -23.21
CA LEU A 250 12.17 -23.37 -23.58
C LEU A 250 12.49 -24.32 -24.73
N GLU A 251 13.21 -23.86 -25.76
CA GLU A 251 13.66 -24.68 -26.89
C GLU A 251 14.59 -25.80 -26.41
N ASN A 252 15.61 -25.44 -25.63
CA ASN A 252 16.55 -26.41 -25.05
C ASN A 252 15.82 -27.46 -24.17
N TYR A 253 14.78 -27.06 -23.45
CA TYR A 253 13.98 -27.99 -22.64
C TYR A 253 13.19 -28.98 -23.49
N GLN A 254 12.56 -28.52 -24.59
CA GLN A 254 11.80 -29.38 -25.50
C GLN A 254 12.71 -30.40 -26.21
N ASP A 255 13.92 -29.99 -26.59
CA ASP A 255 14.87 -30.87 -27.27
C ASP A 255 15.42 -31.97 -26.35
N VAL A 256 15.69 -31.66 -25.08
CA VAL A 256 16.12 -32.66 -24.08
C VAL A 256 15.01 -33.66 -23.76
N ASP A 257 13.76 -33.19 -23.63
CA ASP A 257 12.61 -34.06 -23.34
C ASP A 257 12.28 -35.00 -24.51
N ARG A 258 12.49 -34.55 -25.76
CA ARG A 258 12.32 -35.38 -26.97
C ARG A 258 13.47 -36.35 -27.23
N SER A 259 14.70 -35.94 -26.95
CA SER A 259 15.89 -36.73 -27.26
C SER A 259 16.21 -37.81 -26.21
N GLY A 260 15.60 -37.76 -25.02
CA GLY A 260 15.83 -38.72 -23.93
C GLY A 260 17.31 -38.84 -23.51
N SER A 261 18.14 -37.89 -23.93
CA SER A 261 19.59 -37.98 -23.89
C SER A 261 20.10 -37.32 -22.62
N THR A 262 20.51 -38.14 -21.66
CA THR A 262 21.28 -37.70 -20.50
C THR A 262 22.60 -37.07 -20.98
N PRO A 263 22.95 -35.84 -20.60
CA PRO A 263 24.20 -35.22 -21.02
C PRO A 263 25.41 -35.99 -20.45
N THR A 264 26.46 -36.12 -21.25
CA THR A 264 27.71 -36.81 -20.89
C THR A 264 28.55 -36.00 -19.88
N PRO A 265 29.31 -36.65 -18.97
CA PRO A 265 29.72 -36.05 -17.70
C PRO A 265 31.02 -35.21 -17.73
N GLU A 266 31.62 -34.94 -18.89
CA GLU A 266 33.06 -34.57 -18.92
C GLU A 266 33.39 -33.10 -18.58
N ASP A 267 32.43 -32.18 -18.43
CA ASP A 267 32.70 -30.76 -18.05
C ASP A 267 31.75 -30.18 -16.95
N ALA A 268 30.96 -31.01 -16.25
CA ALA A 268 29.60 -30.60 -15.86
C ALA A 268 29.27 -30.27 -14.38
N PHE A 269 30.21 -30.14 -13.44
CA PHE A 269 29.80 -30.10 -12.01
C PHE A 269 29.03 -28.82 -11.56
N GLU A 270 29.31 -27.64 -12.11
CA GLU A 270 28.52 -26.42 -11.82
C GLU A 270 27.35 -26.21 -12.80
N ASP A 271 27.56 -26.51 -14.09
CA ASP A 271 26.53 -26.40 -15.13
C ASP A 271 25.34 -27.35 -14.93
N GLU A 272 25.57 -28.53 -14.33
CA GLU A 272 24.50 -29.51 -14.10
C GLU A 272 23.51 -29.05 -13.00
N SER A 273 23.99 -28.35 -11.97
CA SER A 273 23.14 -27.77 -10.92
C SER A 273 22.25 -26.65 -11.46
N PHE A 274 22.85 -25.78 -12.30
CA PHE A 274 22.14 -24.67 -12.95
C PHE A 274 21.10 -25.19 -13.96
N ALA A 275 21.49 -26.16 -14.80
CA ALA A 275 20.59 -26.81 -15.76
C ALA A 275 19.42 -27.54 -15.06
N ASN A 276 19.68 -28.22 -13.94
CA ASN A 276 18.62 -28.87 -13.17
C ASN A 276 17.63 -27.87 -12.55
N SER A 277 18.13 -26.72 -12.09
CA SER A 277 17.29 -25.62 -11.59
C SER A 277 16.41 -25.04 -12.70
N ILE A 278 16.99 -24.77 -13.88
CA ILE A 278 16.25 -24.32 -15.06
C ILE A 278 15.15 -25.31 -15.44
N ARG A 279 15.45 -26.62 -15.52
CA ARG A 279 14.44 -27.65 -15.85
C ARG A 279 13.29 -27.69 -14.86
N LYS A 280 13.58 -27.56 -13.55
CA LYS A 280 12.57 -27.53 -12.49
C LYS A 280 11.69 -26.28 -12.61
N ASP A 281 12.29 -25.13 -12.87
CA ASP A 281 11.58 -23.86 -13.03
C ASP A 281 10.70 -23.89 -14.28
N LEU A 282 11.24 -24.35 -15.42
CA LEU A 282 10.50 -24.49 -16.67
C LEU A 282 9.32 -25.45 -16.52
N ARG A 283 9.49 -26.60 -15.86
CA ARG A 283 8.37 -27.50 -15.56
C ARG A 283 7.26 -26.77 -14.79
N SER A 284 7.64 -25.94 -13.82
CA SER A 284 6.69 -25.16 -13.02
C SER A 284 6.00 -24.09 -13.87
N LEU A 285 6.76 -23.33 -14.67
CA LEU A 285 6.23 -22.31 -15.58
C LEU A 285 5.31 -22.91 -16.65
N THR A 286 5.68 -24.03 -17.26
CA THR A 286 4.84 -24.75 -18.23
C THR A 286 3.58 -25.29 -17.59
N SER A 287 3.65 -25.83 -16.36
CA SER A 287 2.47 -26.32 -15.65
C SER A 287 1.48 -25.21 -15.28
N GLN A 288 2.00 -24.03 -14.95
CA GLN A 288 1.18 -22.87 -14.61
C GLN A 288 0.60 -22.20 -15.85
N GLY A 289 1.33 -22.22 -16.98
CA GLY A 289 1.02 -21.47 -18.18
C GLY A 289 1.21 -19.97 -17.97
N PHE A 290 1.67 -19.28 -19.00
CA PHE A 290 1.75 -17.83 -19.00
C PHE A 290 1.53 -17.26 -20.39
N GLU A 291 1.06 -16.02 -20.42
CA GLU A 291 0.76 -15.28 -21.64
C GLU A 291 1.78 -14.15 -21.80
N VAL A 292 2.23 -13.96 -23.03
CA VAL A 292 3.17 -12.90 -23.40
C VAL A 292 2.45 -11.92 -24.31
N LYS A 293 2.48 -10.64 -23.94
CA LYS A 293 1.90 -9.55 -24.72
C LYS A 293 3.00 -8.57 -25.10
N GLU A 294 3.15 -8.33 -26.39
CA GLU A 294 4.05 -7.30 -26.91
C GLU A 294 3.47 -5.89 -26.64
N MET A 295 4.25 -5.01 -26.01
CA MET A 295 3.89 -3.61 -25.75
C MET A 295 4.45 -2.64 -26.81
N GLY A 296 5.27 -3.16 -27.73
CA GLY A 296 5.96 -2.37 -28.74
C GLY A 296 7.20 -1.66 -28.21
N GLU A 297 7.74 -0.79 -29.06
CA GLU A 297 8.92 0.02 -28.75
C GLU A 297 8.56 1.16 -27.79
N LYS A 298 9.22 1.20 -26.62
CA LYS A 298 9.06 2.26 -25.63
C LYS A 298 10.37 3.02 -25.48
N LYS A 299 10.30 4.36 -25.57
CA LYS A 299 11.44 5.23 -25.31
C LYS A 299 11.66 5.38 -23.81
N LEU A 300 12.64 4.65 -23.28
CA LEU A 300 12.98 4.67 -21.86
C LEU A 300 13.79 5.92 -21.50
N LYS A 301 13.49 6.55 -20.35
CA LYS A 301 14.19 7.76 -19.91
C LYS A 301 15.68 7.47 -19.66
N GLY A 302 16.55 8.20 -20.36
CA GLY A 302 17.99 8.08 -20.23
C GLY A 302 18.63 6.95 -21.03
N LEU A 303 17.86 6.25 -21.87
CA LEU A 303 18.40 5.39 -22.93
C LEU A 303 18.27 6.11 -24.28
N GLU A 304 19.31 6.00 -25.10
CA GLU A 304 19.35 6.63 -26.42
C GLU A 304 18.40 5.95 -27.42
N ASN A 305 18.37 4.62 -27.38
CA ASN A 305 17.57 3.80 -28.28
C ASN A 305 16.24 3.41 -27.62
N PRO A 306 15.12 3.43 -28.38
CA PRO A 306 13.89 2.80 -27.92
C PRO A 306 14.12 1.29 -27.73
N GLU A 307 13.44 0.72 -26.73
CA GLU A 307 13.58 -0.69 -26.39
C GLU A 307 12.24 -1.39 -26.54
N MET A 308 12.27 -2.60 -27.09
CA MET A 308 11.09 -3.45 -27.21
C MET A 308 10.75 -4.04 -25.84
N VAL A 309 9.54 -3.77 -25.37
CA VAL A 309 9.06 -4.22 -24.05
C VAL A 309 7.94 -5.22 -24.20
N TYR A 310 7.98 -6.28 -23.40
CA TYR A 310 6.96 -7.31 -23.35
C TYR A 310 6.35 -7.36 -21.96
N SER A 311 5.06 -7.67 -21.87
CA SER A 311 4.36 -7.95 -20.62
C SER A 311 4.10 -9.44 -20.48
N LEU A 312 4.35 -9.99 -19.30
CA LEU A 312 4.07 -11.40 -18.99
C LEU A 312 3.06 -11.52 -17.86
N TYR A 313 2.13 -12.45 -18.02
CA TYR A 313 1.11 -12.74 -17.03
C TYR A 313 0.98 -14.24 -16.83
N PRO A 314 0.90 -14.74 -15.59
CA PRO A 314 0.51 -16.12 -15.38
C PRO A 314 -0.94 -16.32 -15.85
N HIS A 315 -1.28 -17.50 -16.35
CA HIS A 315 -2.60 -17.75 -16.94
C HIS A 315 -3.76 -17.45 -15.97
N ALA A 316 -3.56 -17.74 -14.67
CA ALA A 316 -4.53 -17.40 -13.62
C ALA A 316 -4.83 -15.89 -13.47
N LEU A 317 -3.96 -15.02 -14.00
CA LEU A 317 -4.11 -13.55 -13.98
C LEU A 317 -4.23 -12.97 -15.39
N ALA A 318 -4.59 -13.78 -16.39
CA ALA A 318 -4.75 -13.34 -17.78
C ALA A 318 -5.76 -12.18 -17.92
N GLY A 319 -6.79 -12.12 -17.07
CA GLY A 319 -7.73 -11.00 -17.00
C GLY A 319 -7.09 -9.62 -16.80
N ARG A 320 -5.88 -9.55 -16.23
CA ARG A 320 -5.11 -8.30 -16.13
C ARG A 320 -4.72 -7.73 -17.49
N ILE A 321 -4.61 -8.55 -18.53
CA ILE A 321 -4.29 -8.09 -19.90
C ILE A 321 -5.40 -7.17 -20.40
N GLU A 322 -6.66 -7.58 -20.26
CA GLU A 322 -7.79 -6.75 -20.67
C GLU A 322 -7.91 -5.49 -19.82
N TYR A 323 -7.68 -5.61 -18.51
CA TYR A 323 -7.66 -4.47 -17.59
C TYR A 323 -6.61 -3.43 -18.00
N HIS A 324 -5.36 -3.85 -18.23
CA HIS A 324 -4.29 -2.96 -18.65
C HIS A 324 -4.52 -2.43 -20.07
N GLN A 325 -5.03 -3.20 -21.02
CA GLN A 325 -5.37 -2.68 -22.36
C GLN A 325 -6.53 -1.68 -22.33
N ALA A 326 -7.49 -1.84 -21.41
CA ALA A 326 -8.56 -0.87 -21.22
C ALA A 326 -8.06 0.40 -20.51
N PHE A 327 -7.03 0.27 -19.67
CA PHE A 327 -6.34 1.39 -19.06
C PHE A 327 -5.46 2.12 -20.08
N GLU A 328 -4.63 1.41 -20.84
CA GLU A 328 -3.83 1.93 -21.95
C GLU A 328 -4.71 2.58 -23.01
N ARG A 329 -5.85 1.98 -23.42
CA ARG A 329 -6.78 2.66 -24.32
C ARG A 329 -7.39 3.91 -23.72
N ARG A 330 -7.67 3.94 -22.42
CA ARG A 330 -8.08 5.17 -21.72
C ARG A 330 -6.95 6.20 -21.66
N GLU A 331 -5.70 5.76 -21.52
CA GLU A 331 -4.47 6.54 -21.63
C GLU A 331 -3.99 6.75 -23.08
N GLU A 332 -4.65 6.25 -24.12
CA GLU A 332 -4.28 6.55 -25.51
C GLU A 332 -5.34 7.46 -26.11
N ILE A 333 -6.60 7.20 -25.78
CA ILE A 333 -7.73 8.12 -25.99
C ILE A 333 -7.58 9.35 -25.07
N GLY A 334 -6.91 9.19 -23.92
CA GLY A 334 -6.58 10.22 -22.93
C GLY A 334 -5.11 10.25 -22.56
N GLY A 335 -4.21 10.09 -23.54
CA GLY A 335 -2.78 10.01 -23.26
C GLY A 335 -2.14 11.29 -22.85
N ASP A 336 -1.55 11.23 -21.65
CA ASP A 336 -0.56 12.10 -20.99
C ASP A 336 -0.37 13.51 -21.60
N LYS A 337 -1.51 14.09 -21.93
CA LYS A 337 -1.78 15.49 -22.07
C LYS A 337 -2.77 15.72 -20.94
N PRO A 338 -2.55 16.70 -20.04
CA PRO A 338 -3.64 17.15 -19.18
C PRO A 338 -4.83 17.38 -20.10
N ALA A 339 -6.03 16.92 -19.73
CA ALA A 339 -7.20 16.98 -20.59
C ALA A 339 -7.28 18.35 -21.27
N THR A 340 -6.81 18.46 -22.52
CA THR A 340 -6.90 19.71 -23.26
C THR A 340 -8.33 19.75 -23.70
N LEU A 341 -9.12 20.41 -22.86
CA LEU A 341 -10.50 20.81 -23.06
C LEU A 341 -10.67 21.22 -24.52
N ARG A 342 -11.37 20.40 -25.30
CA ARG A 342 -11.88 20.83 -26.59
C ARG A 342 -13.07 21.76 -26.29
N PRO A 343 -13.07 23.02 -26.75
CA PRO A 343 -14.17 23.93 -26.47
C PRO A 343 -15.47 23.34 -27.02
N GLY A 344 -16.46 23.10 -26.16
CA GLY A 344 -17.84 22.77 -26.58
C GLY A 344 -18.38 21.38 -26.25
N THR A 345 -17.79 20.61 -25.34
CA THR A 345 -18.45 19.41 -24.79
C THR A 345 -18.98 19.67 -23.38
N ALA A 346 -20.13 19.07 -23.05
CA ALA A 346 -20.96 19.40 -21.88
C ALA A 346 -20.32 19.11 -20.50
N ASP A 347 -19.13 18.50 -20.47
CA ASP A 347 -18.43 18.05 -19.25
C ASP A 347 -17.26 18.95 -18.84
N GLU A 348 -17.15 20.18 -19.38
CA GLU A 348 -16.11 21.15 -19.01
C GLU A 348 -16.39 21.78 -17.63
N LEU A 349 -15.49 21.55 -16.66
CA LEU A 349 -15.50 22.25 -15.38
C LEU A 349 -15.02 23.69 -15.59
N LYS A 350 -15.95 24.58 -15.93
CA LYS A 350 -15.65 25.99 -16.23
C LYS A 350 -14.96 26.64 -15.03
N PRO A 351 -13.75 27.22 -15.19
CA PRO A 351 -13.05 27.90 -14.09
C PRO A 351 -13.91 28.97 -13.42
N GLU A 352 -14.78 29.64 -14.19
CA GLU A 352 -15.75 30.61 -13.70
C GLU A 352 -16.66 30.03 -12.60
N MET A 353 -17.13 28.79 -12.76
CA MET A 353 -17.98 28.13 -11.75
C MET A 353 -17.23 27.91 -10.43
N VAL A 354 -15.94 27.58 -10.49
CA VAL A 354 -15.11 27.40 -9.29
C VAL A 354 -14.88 28.75 -8.59
N TRP A 355 -14.67 29.81 -9.37
CA TRP A 355 -14.57 31.17 -8.82
C TRP A 355 -15.88 31.67 -8.24
N ASP A 356 -17.02 31.31 -8.84
CA ASP A 356 -18.34 31.63 -8.31
C ASP A 356 -18.63 30.85 -7.02
N LEU A 357 -18.23 29.58 -6.96
CA LEU A 357 -18.30 28.79 -5.73
C LEU A 357 -17.47 29.42 -4.59
N TRP A 358 -16.29 29.95 -4.91
CA TRP A 358 -15.48 30.71 -3.96
C TRP A 358 -16.15 32.01 -3.49
N ARG A 359 -16.85 32.74 -4.37
CA ARG A 359 -17.63 33.92 -3.96
C ARG A 359 -18.76 33.54 -3.00
N VAL A 360 -19.39 32.39 -3.23
CA VAL A 360 -20.44 31.86 -2.34
C VAL A 360 -19.86 31.48 -0.98
N SER A 361 -18.73 30.76 -0.94
CA SER A 361 -18.08 30.38 0.32
C SER A 361 -17.68 31.61 1.15
N LEU A 362 -17.09 32.64 0.52
CA LEU A 362 -16.74 33.91 1.17
C LEU A 362 -17.95 34.64 1.77
N ARG A 363 -19.08 34.66 1.05
CA ARG A 363 -20.32 35.28 1.54
C ARG A 363 -20.91 34.53 2.73
N LEU A 364 -20.83 33.20 2.71
CA LEU A 364 -21.27 32.36 3.82
C LEU A 364 -20.36 32.51 5.05
N GLU A 365 -19.05 32.58 4.87
CA GLU A 365 -18.09 32.84 5.95
C GLU A 365 -18.34 34.23 6.58
N MET A 366 -18.52 35.25 5.74
CA MET A 366 -18.89 36.60 6.17
C MET A 366 -20.17 36.62 7.00
N LEU A 367 -21.19 35.88 6.55
CA LEU A 367 -22.44 35.74 7.29
C LEU A 367 -22.21 35.05 8.64
N CYS A 368 -21.54 33.89 8.67
CA CYS A 368 -21.27 33.15 9.90
C CYS A 368 -20.46 33.97 10.91
N SER A 369 -19.46 34.73 10.44
CA SER A 369 -18.67 35.63 11.26
C SER A 369 -19.51 36.75 11.88
N THR A 370 -20.41 37.37 11.11
CA THR A 370 -21.32 38.39 11.67
C THR A 370 -22.27 37.82 12.72
N LEU A 371 -22.74 36.58 12.55
CA LEU A 371 -23.66 35.93 13.48
C LEU A 371 -22.99 35.53 14.80
N GLU A 372 -21.66 35.47 14.87
CA GLU A 372 -20.95 35.18 16.13
C GLU A 372 -21.07 36.32 17.15
N THR A 373 -21.26 37.55 16.67
CA THR A 373 -21.37 38.73 17.54
C THR A 373 -22.83 39.02 17.94
N VAL A 374 -23.06 39.21 19.25
CA VAL A 374 -24.39 39.55 19.82
C VAL A 374 -24.88 40.91 19.28
N ARG A 375 -23.98 41.89 19.15
CA ARG A 375 -24.19 43.16 18.47
C ARG A 375 -22.88 43.56 17.79
N GLY A 376 -22.95 43.99 16.54
CA GLY A 376 -21.75 44.38 15.78
C GLY A 376 -22.12 45.13 14.50
N PRO A 377 -21.14 45.79 13.84
CA PRO A 377 -21.38 46.49 12.59
C PRO A 377 -21.85 45.52 11.49
N GLY A 378 -22.30 46.06 10.36
CA GLY A 378 -22.71 45.28 9.19
C GLY A 378 -21.65 44.30 8.67
N LEU A 379 -22.01 43.56 7.61
CA LEU A 379 -21.21 42.51 6.96
C LEU A 379 -19.70 42.85 6.92
N GLN A 380 -18.89 42.10 7.68
CA GLN A 380 -17.44 42.26 7.76
C GLN A 380 -16.80 41.61 6.52
N PRO A 381 -15.94 42.32 5.76
CA PRO A 381 -15.32 41.74 4.59
C PRO A 381 -14.47 40.52 4.99
N PRO A 382 -14.56 39.39 4.26
CA PRO A 382 -13.69 38.24 4.52
C PRO A 382 -12.25 38.58 4.14
N GLU A 383 -11.27 37.94 4.77
CA GLU A 383 -9.85 38.13 4.45
C GLU A 383 -9.53 37.52 3.06
N THR A 384 -9.37 38.38 2.04
CA THR A 384 -9.12 37.96 0.65
C THR A 384 -7.65 38.07 0.21
N GLU A 385 -6.75 38.55 1.09
CA GLU A 385 -5.38 38.97 0.73
C GLU A 385 -4.51 37.87 0.09
N LEU A 386 -4.67 36.62 0.51
CA LEU A 386 -3.83 35.51 0.03
C LEU A 386 -4.27 35.01 -1.37
N ILE A 387 -5.55 35.14 -1.71
CA ILE A 387 -6.17 34.51 -2.90
C ILE A 387 -6.35 35.53 -4.04
N GLU A 388 -6.54 36.81 -3.73
CA GLU A 388 -6.44 37.88 -4.74
C GLU A 388 -5.06 37.92 -5.39
N ARG A 389 -4.00 37.58 -4.65
CA ARG A 389 -2.64 37.37 -5.22
C ARG A 389 -2.56 36.20 -6.19
N ILE A 390 -3.34 35.14 -6.00
CA ILE A 390 -3.37 33.97 -6.88
C ILE A 390 -4.11 34.31 -8.18
N LYS A 391 -5.24 35.02 -8.08
CA LYS A 391 -5.98 35.52 -9.23
C LYS A 391 -5.18 36.53 -10.07
N ALA A 392 -4.37 37.37 -9.41
CA ALA A 392 -3.53 38.36 -10.09
C ALA A 392 -2.25 37.78 -10.72
N ARG A 393 -1.81 36.57 -10.35
CA ARG A 393 -0.51 36.03 -10.78
C ARG A 393 -0.48 35.40 -12.16
N GLY A 394 -1.61 35.32 -12.88
CA GLY A 394 -1.64 34.99 -14.32
C GLY A 394 -0.84 33.76 -14.75
N GLY A 395 -0.58 32.82 -13.84
CA GLY A 395 0.07 31.54 -14.14
C GLY A 395 -0.98 30.55 -14.63
N GLU A 396 -0.59 29.65 -15.52
CA GLU A 396 -1.45 28.58 -16.04
C GLU A 396 -2.12 27.83 -14.87
N VAL A 397 -3.42 28.10 -14.68
CA VAL A 397 -4.23 27.49 -13.63
C VAL A 397 -4.46 26.04 -14.06
N THR A 398 -3.67 25.12 -13.51
CA THR A 398 -3.79 23.69 -13.82
C THR A 398 -5.11 23.10 -13.32
N GLU A 399 -5.62 22.08 -14.00
CA GLU A 399 -6.86 21.39 -13.63
C GLU A 399 -6.78 20.77 -12.23
N LYS A 400 -5.63 20.20 -11.87
CA LYS A 400 -5.35 19.68 -10.52
C LYS A 400 -5.47 20.77 -9.44
N PHE A 401 -5.08 22.00 -9.76
CA PHE A 401 -5.27 23.13 -8.86
C PHE A 401 -6.76 23.49 -8.72
N LEU A 402 -7.52 23.56 -9.82
CA LEU A 402 -8.96 23.84 -9.78
C LEU A 402 -9.74 22.80 -8.98
N TYR A 403 -9.40 21.52 -9.16
CA TYR A 403 -10.04 20.43 -8.43
C TYR A 403 -9.79 20.53 -6.92
N ASN A 404 -8.53 20.64 -6.50
CA ASN A 404 -8.18 20.77 -5.09
C ASN A 404 -8.78 22.05 -4.49
N PHE A 405 -8.77 23.15 -5.26
CA PHE A 405 -9.36 24.41 -4.83
C PHE A 405 -10.88 24.29 -4.65
N MET A 406 -11.57 23.59 -5.56
CA MET A 406 -13.00 23.30 -5.47
C MET A 406 -13.32 22.44 -4.24
N GLU A 407 -12.56 21.37 -3.99
CA GLU A 407 -12.71 20.51 -2.81
C GLU A 407 -12.61 21.31 -1.50
N HIS A 408 -11.64 22.23 -1.42
CA HIS A 408 -11.52 23.16 -0.31
C HIS A 408 -12.71 24.12 -0.19
N GLN A 409 -13.27 24.61 -1.31
CA GLN A 409 -14.46 25.46 -1.26
C GLN A 409 -15.70 24.70 -0.79
N VAL A 410 -15.89 23.45 -1.23
CA VAL A 410 -17.00 22.60 -0.79
C VAL A 410 -16.93 22.38 0.73
N SER A 411 -15.77 21.99 1.25
CA SER A 411 -15.56 21.78 2.69
C SER A 411 -15.86 23.04 3.52
N ARG A 412 -15.49 24.23 3.02
CA ARG A 412 -15.81 25.52 3.65
C ARG A 412 -17.31 25.81 3.67
N ILE A 413 -18.00 25.55 2.57
CA ILE A 413 -19.46 25.72 2.46
C ILE A 413 -20.17 24.77 3.43
N GLU A 414 -19.79 23.49 3.46
CA GLU A 414 -20.36 22.49 4.38
C GLU A 414 -20.22 22.91 5.84
N THR A 415 -19.06 23.45 6.22
CA THR A 415 -18.80 23.96 7.57
C THR A 415 -19.71 25.15 7.91
N CYS A 416 -19.88 26.09 6.97
CA CYS A 416 -20.76 27.25 7.15
C CYS A 416 -22.24 26.84 7.25
N VAL A 417 -22.69 25.94 6.37
CA VAL A 417 -24.07 25.43 6.38
C VAL A 417 -24.36 24.67 7.67
N SER A 418 -23.44 23.81 8.10
CA SER A 418 -23.55 23.09 9.38
C SER A 418 -23.64 24.06 10.57
N THR A 419 -22.85 25.12 10.54
CA THR A 419 -22.87 26.20 11.55
C THR A 419 -24.24 26.89 11.60
N LEU A 420 -24.82 27.24 10.45
CA LEU A 420 -26.14 27.86 10.37
C LEU A 420 -27.25 26.91 10.83
N ALA A 421 -27.17 25.63 10.42
CA ALA A 421 -28.12 24.60 10.83
C ALA A 421 -28.11 24.39 12.35
N MET A 422 -26.93 24.30 12.97
CA MET A 422 -26.80 24.19 14.43
C MET A 422 -27.40 25.40 15.15
N ARG A 423 -27.17 26.62 14.64
CA ARG A 423 -27.76 27.84 15.22
C ARG A 423 -29.28 27.83 15.14
N HIS A 424 -29.83 27.40 14.01
CA HIS A 424 -31.27 27.30 13.83
C HIS A 424 -31.89 26.28 14.79
N LEU A 425 -31.30 25.08 14.86
CA LEU A 425 -31.76 24.01 15.75
C LEU A 425 -31.69 24.40 17.22
N ALA A 426 -30.63 25.11 17.65
CA ALA A 426 -30.47 25.49 19.05
C ALA A 426 -31.44 26.58 19.52
N ARG A 427 -31.94 27.41 18.61
CA ARG A 427 -32.82 28.54 18.95
C ARG A 427 -34.31 28.22 18.83
N GLY A 428 -34.65 27.06 18.27
CA GLY A 428 -35.74 26.24 18.78
C GLY A 428 -37.12 26.88 18.91
N GLU A 429 -37.53 27.79 18.03
CA GLU A 429 -38.93 28.15 17.80
C GLU A 429 -39.14 28.40 16.29
N GLY A 430 -40.30 28.01 15.76
CA GLY A 430 -40.59 27.88 14.33
C GLY A 430 -40.31 29.10 13.47
N THR A 431 -40.11 28.83 12.16
CA THR A 431 -39.92 29.77 11.04
C THR A 431 -39.08 31.00 11.35
N LEU A 432 -37.82 30.99 10.90
CA LEU A 432 -36.92 32.15 10.90
C LEU A 432 -37.62 33.39 10.29
N ARG A 433 -37.85 34.43 11.10
CA ARG A 433 -38.43 35.69 10.64
C ARG A 433 -37.36 36.66 10.17
N GLU A 434 -36.26 36.75 10.92
CA GLU A 434 -35.11 37.58 10.57
C GLU A 434 -33.79 36.82 10.74
N LEU A 435 -32.80 37.14 9.89
CA LEU A 435 -31.47 36.52 9.98
C LEU A 435 -30.74 36.85 11.29
N ASN A 436 -31.10 37.98 11.92
CA ASN A 436 -30.56 38.39 13.22
C ASN A 436 -30.99 37.45 14.36
N ASP A 437 -32.04 36.66 14.17
CA ASP A 437 -32.53 35.70 15.16
C ASP A 437 -31.49 34.59 15.41
N LEU A 438 -30.49 34.42 14.53
CA LEU A 438 -29.39 33.46 14.67
C LEU A 438 -28.13 34.01 15.38
N ARG A 439 -28.13 35.30 15.77
CA ARG A 439 -26.95 35.97 16.35
C ARG A 439 -26.64 35.53 17.77
N GLY A 440 -25.41 35.10 18.01
CA GLY A 440 -24.86 34.83 19.34
C GLY A 440 -23.56 34.03 19.26
N PRO A 441 -22.78 33.98 20.34
CA PRO A 441 -21.55 33.21 20.35
C PRO A 441 -21.84 31.72 20.15
N MET A 442 -21.04 31.02 19.36
CA MET A 442 -21.20 29.58 19.14
C MET A 442 -21.14 28.79 20.46
N ALA A 443 -20.39 29.28 21.45
CA ALA A 443 -20.37 28.72 22.80
C ALA A 443 -21.78 28.62 23.41
N SER A 444 -22.61 29.66 23.27
CA SER A 444 -23.98 29.66 23.79
C SER A 444 -24.91 28.68 23.06
N ILE A 445 -24.68 28.50 21.75
CA ILE A 445 -25.40 27.55 20.90
C ILE A 445 -25.05 26.11 21.30
N LEU A 446 -23.77 25.84 21.53
CA LEU A 446 -23.30 24.54 22.00
C LEU A 446 -23.76 24.25 23.43
N ASP A 447 -23.79 25.25 24.30
CA ASP A 447 -24.30 25.10 25.68
C ASP A 447 -25.77 24.66 25.69
N TYR A 448 -26.60 25.15 24.77
CA TYR A 448 -27.98 24.68 24.60
C TYR A 448 -28.02 23.17 24.31
N PHE A 449 -27.24 22.68 23.35
CA PHE A 449 -27.20 21.25 23.04
C PHE A 449 -26.63 20.42 24.20
N VAL A 450 -25.67 20.95 24.94
CA VAL A 450 -25.16 20.30 26.16
C VAL A 450 -26.26 20.19 27.23
N GLN A 451 -27.10 21.21 27.39
CA GLN A 451 -28.23 21.19 28.30
C GLN A 451 -29.30 20.19 27.85
N GLN A 452 -29.69 20.20 26.58
CA GLN A 452 -30.63 19.24 25.99
C GLN A 452 -30.15 17.80 26.12
N LYS A 453 -28.85 17.56 25.88
CA LYS A 453 -28.24 16.24 26.08
C LYS A 453 -28.31 15.79 27.54
N ARG A 454 -27.99 16.67 28.49
CA ARG A 454 -28.08 16.36 29.94
C ARG A 454 -29.51 16.09 30.37
N GLU A 455 -30.47 16.83 29.83
CA GLU A 455 -31.89 16.60 30.06
C GLU A 455 -32.31 15.23 29.54
N LEU A 456 -31.95 14.89 28.30
CA LEU A 456 -32.18 13.57 27.72
C LEU A 456 -31.53 12.45 28.56
N GLU A 457 -30.30 12.64 29.03
CA GLU A 457 -29.61 11.68 29.92
C GLU A 457 -30.36 11.49 31.25
N ARG A 458 -30.91 12.56 31.83
CA ARG A 458 -31.75 12.46 33.04
C ARG A 458 -33.06 11.73 32.77
N TYR A 459 -33.71 12.00 31.65
CA TYR A 459 -34.92 11.28 31.24
C TYR A 459 -34.64 9.80 31.02
N LYS A 460 -33.56 9.45 30.31
CA LYS A 460 -33.11 8.07 30.13
C LYS A 460 -32.79 7.38 31.44
N GLY A 461 -32.17 8.08 32.39
CA GLY A 461 -31.90 7.54 33.73
C GLY A 461 -33.16 7.28 34.55
N LYS A 462 -34.25 8.01 34.29
CA LYS A 462 -35.53 7.88 35.03
C LYS A 462 -36.51 6.91 34.36
N TYR A 463 -36.51 6.80 33.04
CA TYR A 463 -37.51 6.05 32.26
C TYR A 463 -36.93 4.93 31.39
N GLY A 464 -35.60 4.74 31.38
CA GLY A 464 -34.92 3.76 30.52
C GLY A 464 -34.58 4.32 29.13
N ASP A 465 -33.93 3.51 28.29
CA ASP A 465 -33.71 3.90 26.90
C ASP A 465 -35.03 3.97 26.14
N LEU A 466 -35.22 5.04 25.37
CA LEU A 466 -36.29 5.14 24.38
C LEU A 466 -36.14 3.97 23.42
N SER A 467 -37.10 3.05 23.39
CA SER A 467 -37.15 2.03 22.35
C SER A 467 -37.25 2.73 21.01
N ASN A 468 -36.37 2.40 20.06
CA ASN A 468 -36.55 2.74 18.65
C ASN A 468 -37.79 1.99 18.12
N SER A 469 -38.98 2.42 18.52
CA SER A 469 -40.24 2.09 17.87
C SER A 469 -40.69 3.35 17.14
N ASP A 470 -40.22 3.45 15.91
CA ASP A 470 -40.52 4.50 14.93
C ASP A 470 -41.98 4.39 14.42
N ASN A 471 -42.96 4.32 15.35
CA ASN A 471 -44.39 4.27 15.05
C ASN A 471 -45.21 5.20 15.97
N GLY A 472 -44.58 6.21 16.56
CA GLY A 472 -45.22 7.16 17.48
C GLY A 472 -45.78 8.42 16.83
N VAL A 473 -46.26 8.35 15.57
CA VAL A 473 -46.86 9.51 14.88
C VAL A 473 -48.40 9.44 14.84
N GLU A 474 -49.03 8.36 15.31
CA GLU A 474 -50.50 8.22 15.25
C GLU A 474 -51.29 8.53 16.54
N GLU A 475 -50.67 8.63 17.72
CA GLU A 475 -51.46 8.78 18.97
C GLU A 475 -51.73 10.24 19.42
N LEU A 476 -51.02 11.24 18.89
CA LEU A 476 -51.22 12.65 19.29
C LEU A 476 -52.40 13.35 18.59
N GLN A 477 -53.14 12.68 17.72
CA GLN A 477 -54.36 13.23 17.09
C GLN A 477 -55.67 12.84 17.78
N SER A 478 -55.61 12.06 18.88
CA SER A 478 -56.82 11.53 19.53
C SER A 478 -57.27 12.28 20.80
N GLU A 479 -56.43 13.14 21.39
CA GLU A 479 -56.78 13.90 22.61
C GLU A 479 -57.25 15.34 22.36
N GLU A 480 -57.07 15.91 21.16
CA GLU A 480 -57.62 17.24 20.83
C GLU A 480 -59.07 17.21 20.30
N ALA A 481 -59.67 16.02 20.12
CA ALA A 481 -61.02 15.87 19.57
C ALA A 481 -62.12 15.63 20.63
N SER A 482 -61.80 15.53 21.92
CA SER A 482 -62.79 15.20 22.97
C SER A 482 -63.29 16.39 23.80
N ASP A 483 -62.72 17.60 23.66
CA ASP A 483 -63.08 18.76 24.48
C ASP A 483 -64.01 19.77 23.78
N THR A 484 -64.72 19.37 22.72
CA THR A 484 -65.66 20.27 22.01
C THR A 484 -67.04 19.65 21.72
N ILE A 485 -67.68 18.96 22.67
CA ILE A 485 -69.15 18.84 22.70
C ILE A 485 -69.58 18.76 24.17
N PHE A 486 -70.03 19.87 24.77
CA PHE A 486 -71.12 19.93 25.75
C PHE A 486 -71.23 21.37 26.26
N THR A 487 -72.05 22.19 25.60
CA THR A 487 -73.00 23.14 26.22
C THR A 487 -73.56 24.09 25.16
N ASN A 488 -74.68 23.72 24.56
CA ASN A 488 -75.87 24.57 24.36
C ASN A 488 -76.83 23.80 23.46
N ASP A 489 -78.01 23.44 23.98
CA ASP A 489 -79.26 24.08 23.59
C ASP A 489 -80.45 23.25 24.11
N GLN A 490 -81.17 23.81 25.08
CA GLN A 490 -82.62 23.62 25.21
C GLN A 490 -83.23 24.96 25.63
N SER A 491 -83.46 25.79 24.62
CA SER A 491 -84.74 26.46 24.34
C SER A 491 -85.71 26.69 25.51
N SER A 492 -85.85 27.99 25.84
CA SER A 492 -87.10 28.77 25.91
C SER A 492 -88.39 28.12 26.44
N GLU A 493 -88.99 28.70 27.48
CA GLU A 493 -90.20 29.55 27.38
C GLU A 493 -90.79 29.92 28.77
N PHE A 494 -91.49 31.07 28.81
CA PHE A 494 -92.45 31.57 29.82
C PHE A 494 -91.89 32.09 31.16
N GLU A 495 -92.38 33.15 31.82
CA GLU A 495 -93.27 34.31 31.58
C GLU A 495 -93.25 35.09 32.93
N GLN A 496 -93.41 36.43 32.91
CA GLN A 496 -93.97 37.34 33.96
C GLN A 496 -93.55 37.15 35.46
N ASP A 497 -93.10 38.16 36.21
CA ASP A 497 -93.55 39.56 36.36
C ASP A 497 -92.38 40.53 36.59
#